data_AF-A0A1J9PBZ5-F1
#
_entry.id   AF-A0A1J9PBZ5-F1
#
_cell.length_a   1.000
_cell.length_b   1.000
_cell.length_c   1.000
_cell.angle_alpha   90.00
_cell.angle_beta   90.00
_cell.angle_gamma   90.00
#
_symmetry.space_group_name_H-M   'P 1'
#
loop_
_entity.id
_entity.type
_entity.pdbx_description
1 polymer ?
#
loop_
_entity_poly.entity_id
_entity_poly.type
_entity_poly.pdbx_seq_one_letter_code
_entity_poly.pdbx_strand_id
1 'polypeptide(L)'
;MMLGGELTVDERNLLSVAYKNVVGTRRASWRIISSIEQKEDSKGSEKHVAIISEYRQKIETELERVCQDVLDVLDQSLIPKAESGESKVFYHKMKGDYHRYLAEFASGNKRKVAATAAHEAYKNATDVAQTELTPTHPIRLGLALNFSVFYYEILNSPDRACHLAKQAFDDAIAELDSLSEESYRDSTLIMQLLRDNLTLWTSSDGAEPEAAQSGEAKDDKPAEGAEGTEGGAEAAAPAAAADAPAAEEPKKEEAAAGPSS
;
A
#
# COMPACT_ATOMS: atom_id res chain seq x y z
N MET A 1 -11.15 33.14 -7.30
CA MET A 1 -11.81 31.85 -7.61
C MET A 1 -12.18 31.21 -6.29
N MET A 2 -13.48 30.99 -6.03
CA MET A 2 -13.91 30.27 -4.83
C MET A 2 -13.63 28.78 -5.02
N LEU A 3 -12.58 28.26 -4.38
CA LEU A 3 -12.32 26.83 -4.21
C LEU A 3 -13.29 26.27 -3.15
N GLY A 4 -14.59 26.26 -3.47
CA GLY A 4 -15.67 26.05 -2.51
C GLY A 4 -16.41 24.72 -2.63
N GLY A 5 -16.41 24.09 -3.81
CA GLY A 5 -17.21 22.91 -4.13
C GLY A 5 -16.45 21.57 -4.06
N GLU A 6 -17.16 20.49 -4.35
CA GLU A 6 -16.59 19.16 -4.56
C GLU A 6 -15.64 19.15 -5.77
N LEU A 7 -14.53 18.41 -5.67
CA LEU A 7 -13.62 18.25 -6.79
C LEU A 7 -14.22 17.32 -7.85
N THR A 8 -14.02 17.67 -9.11
CA THR A 8 -14.29 16.77 -10.23
C THR A 8 -13.42 15.51 -10.16
N VAL A 9 -13.77 14.48 -10.94
CA VAL A 9 -12.98 13.23 -11.02
C VAL A 9 -11.54 13.51 -11.44
N ASP A 10 -11.34 14.36 -12.45
CA ASP A 10 -10.01 14.73 -12.94
C ASP A 10 -9.19 15.48 -11.88
N GLU A 11 -9.77 16.47 -11.20
CA GLU A 11 -9.09 17.20 -10.13
C GLU A 11 -8.71 16.28 -8.97
N ARG A 12 -9.60 15.35 -8.61
CA ARG A 12 -9.37 14.35 -7.56
C ARG A 12 -8.21 13.41 -7.93
N ASN A 13 -8.19 12.94 -9.18
CA ASN A 13 -7.12 12.08 -9.69
C ASN A 13 -5.78 12.82 -9.73
N LEU A 14 -5.75 14.07 -10.24
CA LEU A 14 -4.55 14.91 -10.25
C LEU A 14 -3.99 15.15 -8.85
N LEU A 15 -4.86 15.48 -7.89
CA LEU A 15 -4.47 15.66 -6.48
C LEU A 15 -3.82 14.38 -5.92
N SER A 16 -4.45 13.24 -6.14
CA SER A 16 -3.96 11.95 -5.66
C SER A 16 -2.62 11.59 -6.27
N VAL A 17 -2.47 11.71 -7.60
CA VAL A 17 -1.21 11.44 -8.31
C VAL A 17 -0.09 12.36 -7.83
N ALA A 18 -0.37 13.66 -7.68
CA ALA A 18 0.62 14.64 -7.22
C ALA A 18 1.19 14.27 -5.83
N TYR A 19 0.33 14.05 -4.84
CA TYR A 19 0.81 13.72 -3.50
C TYR A 19 1.41 12.31 -3.41
N LYS A 20 0.85 11.34 -4.15
CA LYS A 20 1.41 9.98 -4.26
C LYS A 20 2.85 9.99 -4.75
N ASN A 21 3.17 10.77 -5.78
CA ASN A 21 4.53 10.87 -6.31
C ASN A 21 5.51 11.47 -5.29
N VAL A 22 5.09 12.52 -4.59
CA VAL A 22 5.92 13.18 -3.55
C VAL A 22 6.19 12.22 -2.39
N VAL A 23 5.15 11.59 -1.83
CA VAL A 23 5.29 10.68 -0.68
C VAL A 23 6.00 9.38 -1.08
N GLY A 24 5.74 8.85 -2.27
CA GLY A 24 6.36 7.62 -2.79
C GLY A 24 7.89 7.75 -2.89
N THR A 25 8.39 8.86 -3.45
CA THR A 25 9.82 9.14 -3.56
C THR A 25 10.50 9.18 -2.19
N ARG A 26 9.84 9.80 -1.21
CA ARG A 26 10.36 9.91 0.16
C ARG A 26 10.29 8.58 0.92
N ARG A 27 9.22 7.79 0.75
CA ARG A 27 9.10 6.44 1.33
C ARG A 27 10.16 5.50 0.78
N ALA A 28 10.44 5.54 -0.52
CA ALA A 28 11.52 4.76 -1.12
C ALA A 28 12.89 5.14 -0.53
N SER A 29 13.15 6.45 -0.43
CA SER A 29 14.38 6.97 0.20
C SER A 29 14.52 6.51 1.65
N TRP A 30 13.44 6.58 2.43
CA TRP A 30 13.40 6.11 3.81
C TRP A 30 13.71 4.62 3.90
N ARG A 31 13.07 3.77 3.10
CA ARG A 31 13.34 2.31 3.09
C ARG A 31 14.80 1.99 2.81
N ILE A 32 15.40 2.67 1.83
CA ILE A 32 16.82 2.49 1.47
C ILE A 32 17.72 2.85 2.66
N ILE A 33 17.50 4.02 3.27
CA ILE A 33 18.30 4.48 4.40
C ILE A 33 18.12 3.58 5.63
N SER A 34 16.89 3.16 5.94
CA SER A 34 16.63 2.22 7.04
C SER A 34 17.33 0.88 6.82
N SER A 35 17.36 0.36 5.59
CA SER A 35 18.09 -0.87 5.26
C SER A 35 19.61 -0.69 5.41
N ILE A 36 20.16 0.47 5.03
CA ILE A 36 21.58 0.78 5.21
C ILE A 36 21.91 0.90 6.71
N GLU A 37 21.07 1.55 7.51
CA GLU A 37 21.24 1.66 8.96
C GLU A 37 21.31 0.27 9.59
N GLN A 38 20.37 -0.62 9.27
CA GLN A 38 20.34 -1.99 9.77
C GLN A 38 21.59 -2.79 9.36
N LYS A 39 22.10 -2.59 8.14
CA LYS A 39 23.32 -3.24 7.64
C LYS A 39 24.59 -2.72 8.30
N GLU A 40 24.65 -1.45 8.69
CA GLU A 40 25.80 -0.89 9.41
C GLU A 40 25.77 -1.22 10.91
N ASP A 41 24.57 -1.31 11.49
CA ASP A 41 24.38 -1.72 12.88
C ASP A 41 24.88 -3.15 13.12
N SER A 42 24.61 -4.07 12.19
CA SER A 42 25.12 -5.45 12.27
C SER A 42 26.65 -5.57 12.17
N LYS A 43 27.35 -4.53 11.68
CA LYS A 43 28.81 -4.46 11.64
C LYS A 43 29.42 -3.85 12.91
N GLY A 44 28.60 -3.33 13.83
CA GLY A 44 29.05 -2.70 15.07
C GLY A 44 29.70 -1.31 14.91
N SER A 45 29.45 -0.62 13.80
CA SER A 45 30.02 0.72 13.56
C SER A 45 29.13 1.83 14.15
N GLU A 46 29.20 2.03 15.47
CA GLU A 46 28.34 2.99 16.20
C GLU A 46 28.37 4.41 15.60
N LYS A 47 29.55 4.87 15.14
CA LYS A 47 29.69 6.20 14.54
C LYS A 47 28.95 6.33 13.22
N HIS A 48 28.98 5.30 12.36
CA HIS A 48 28.26 5.32 11.09
C HIS A 48 26.76 5.21 11.33
N VAL A 49 26.34 4.32 12.23
CA VAL A 49 24.94 4.18 12.63
C VAL A 49 24.37 5.51 13.11
N ALA A 50 25.09 6.24 13.96
CA ALA A 50 24.63 7.55 14.45
C ALA A 50 24.38 8.56 13.31
N ILE A 51 25.29 8.65 12.34
CA ILE A 51 25.16 9.55 11.18
C ILE A 51 23.98 9.14 10.29
N ILE A 52 23.84 7.85 10.02
CA ILE A 52 22.74 7.32 9.19
C ILE A 52 21.39 7.54 9.89
N SER A 53 21.34 7.35 11.20
CA SER A 53 20.14 7.57 12.01
C SER A 53 19.69 9.03 11.97
N GLU A 54 20.63 9.98 12.08
CA GLU A 54 20.31 11.41 11.95
C GLU A 54 19.72 11.73 10.57
N TYR A 55 20.26 11.13 9.50
CA TYR A 55 19.73 11.31 8.16
C TYR A 55 18.35 10.66 7.97
N ARG A 56 18.14 9.45 8.51
CA ARG A 56 16.83 8.79 8.53
C ARG A 56 15.78 9.68 9.20
N GLN A 57 16.09 10.26 10.36
CA GLN A 57 15.18 11.14 11.12
C GLN A 57 14.81 12.41 10.33
N LYS A 58 15.72 12.96 9.53
CA LYS A 58 15.40 14.09 8.61
C LYS A 58 14.37 13.67 7.56
N ILE A 59 14.54 12.50 6.95
CA ILE A 59 13.58 11.95 5.98
C ILE A 59 12.23 11.68 6.66
N GLU A 60 12.22 11.13 7.87
CA GLU A 60 10.98 10.89 8.63
C GLU A 60 10.24 12.19 8.94
N THR A 61 10.95 13.26 9.29
CA THR A 61 10.35 14.58 9.53
C THR A 61 9.70 15.15 8.26
N GLU A 62 10.37 15.00 7.10
CA GLU A 62 9.80 15.40 5.81
C GLU A 62 8.56 14.56 5.44
N LEU A 63 8.63 13.24 5.66
CA LEU A 63 7.49 12.34 5.45
C LEU A 63 6.31 12.67 6.35
N GLU A 64 6.55 12.90 7.65
CA GLU A 64 5.52 13.28 8.62
C GLU A 64 4.84 14.57 8.19
N ARG A 65 5.61 15.58 7.75
CA ARG A 65 5.06 16.85 7.25
C ARG A 65 4.21 16.66 6.00
N VAL A 66 4.70 15.95 4.97
CA VAL A 66 3.94 15.73 3.73
C VAL A 66 2.64 14.97 4.01
N CYS A 67 2.69 13.97 4.90
CA CYS A 67 1.48 13.24 5.28
C CYS A 67 0.50 14.13 6.03
N GLN A 68 0.97 14.95 6.97
CA GLN A 68 0.11 15.86 7.72
C GLN A 68 -0.54 16.92 6.81
N ASP A 69 0.21 17.49 5.86
CA ASP A 69 -0.32 18.46 4.90
C ASP A 69 -1.51 17.87 4.11
N VAL A 70 -1.43 16.60 3.70
CA VAL A 70 -2.53 15.91 3.01
C VAL A 70 -3.70 15.63 3.93
N LEU A 71 -3.43 15.13 5.14
CA LEU A 71 -4.45 14.82 6.13
C LEU A 71 -5.25 16.08 6.50
N ASP A 72 -4.58 17.22 6.65
CA ASP A 72 -5.23 18.50 6.93
C ASP A 72 -6.14 18.94 5.78
N VAL A 73 -5.70 18.79 4.52
CA VAL A 73 -6.55 19.09 3.35
C VAL A 73 -7.76 18.16 3.29
N LEU A 74 -7.58 16.87 3.56
CA LEU A 74 -8.67 15.89 3.58
C LEU A 74 -9.71 16.24 4.64
N ASP A 75 -9.28 16.51 5.88
CA ASP A 75 -10.17 16.75 7.02
C ASP A 75 -10.85 18.11 6.98
N GLN A 76 -10.14 19.15 6.54
CA GLN A 76 -10.67 20.52 6.57
C GLN A 76 -11.46 20.87 5.31
N SER A 77 -11.19 20.21 4.17
CA SER A 77 -11.72 20.64 2.88
C SER A 77 -12.42 19.54 2.09
N LEU A 78 -11.81 18.36 1.91
CA LEU A 78 -12.29 17.41 0.91
C LEU A 78 -13.38 16.47 1.44
N ILE A 79 -13.15 15.84 2.59
CA ILE A 79 -14.14 14.95 3.22
C ILE A 79 -15.44 15.69 3.55
N PRO A 80 -15.43 16.91 4.14
CA PRO A 80 -16.67 17.64 4.44
C PRO A 80 -17.50 18.02 3.21
N LYS A 81 -16.89 18.08 2.03
CA LYS A 81 -17.54 18.48 0.77
C LYS A 81 -17.86 17.30 -0.15
N ALA A 82 -17.56 16.07 0.27
CA ALA A 82 -17.78 14.87 -0.52
C ALA A 82 -19.28 14.48 -0.49
N GLU A 83 -19.95 14.56 -1.64
CA GLU A 83 -21.38 14.28 -1.73
C GLU A 83 -21.65 12.87 -2.25
N SER A 84 -20.88 12.43 -3.26
CA SER A 84 -20.99 11.10 -3.88
C SER A 84 -20.31 9.98 -3.06
N GLY A 85 -20.80 8.74 -3.22
CA GLY A 85 -20.14 7.56 -2.65
C GLY A 85 -18.71 7.39 -3.12
N GLU A 86 -18.46 7.62 -4.42
CA GLU A 86 -17.11 7.55 -4.96
C GLU A 86 -16.15 8.53 -4.29
N SER A 87 -16.55 9.80 -4.12
CA SER A 87 -15.67 10.81 -3.51
C SER A 87 -15.44 10.54 -2.03
N LYS A 88 -16.48 10.13 -1.28
CA LYS A 88 -16.35 9.72 0.13
C LYS A 88 -15.39 8.56 0.29
N VAL A 89 -15.57 7.48 -0.48
CA VAL A 89 -14.70 6.30 -0.42
C VAL A 89 -13.27 6.69 -0.81
N PHE A 90 -13.11 7.49 -1.86
CA PHE A 90 -11.79 7.94 -2.32
C PHE A 90 -11.04 8.72 -1.24
N TYR A 91 -11.66 9.73 -0.63
CA TYR A 91 -10.99 10.56 0.38
C TYR A 91 -10.75 9.82 1.69
N HIS A 92 -11.68 8.96 2.14
CA HIS A 92 -11.45 8.14 3.33
C HIS A 92 -10.37 7.07 3.09
N LYS A 93 -10.33 6.46 1.91
CA LYS A 93 -9.23 5.58 1.50
C LYS A 93 -7.90 6.32 1.53
N MET A 94 -7.85 7.52 0.94
CA MET A 94 -6.65 8.36 0.92
C MET A 94 -6.22 8.71 2.35
N LYS A 95 -7.15 9.09 3.24
CA LYS A 95 -6.87 9.32 4.66
C LYS A 95 -6.25 8.08 5.33
N GLY A 96 -6.79 6.90 5.05
CA GLY A 96 -6.23 5.62 5.51
C GLY A 96 -4.81 5.39 5.01
N ASP A 97 -4.54 5.67 3.73
CA ASP A 97 -3.22 5.54 3.11
C ASP A 97 -2.18 6.45 3.79
N TYR A 98 -2.49 7.72 4.03
CA TYR A 98 -1.53 8.64 4.67
C TYR A 98 -1.29 8.32 6.15
N HIS A 99 -2.31 7.89 6.89
CA HIS A 99 -2.09 7.40 8.26
C HIS A 99 -1.30 6.08 8.28
N ARG A 100 -1.51 5.20 7.29
CA ARG A 100 -0.69 4.00 7.14
C ARG A 100 0.77 4.36 6.87
N TYR A 101 1.06 5.31 5.98
CA TYR A 101 2.43 5.78 5.73
C TYR A 101 3.08 6.33 7.01
N LEU A 102 2.35 7.08 7.83
CA LEU A 102 2.83 7.52 9.14
C LEU A 102 3.15 6.33 10.07
N ALA A 103 2.30 5.30 10.06
CA ALA A 103 2.50 4.10 10.88
C ALA A 103 3.71 3.24 10.45
N GLU A 104 4.13 3.31 9.18
CA GLU A 104 5.27 2.55 8.65
C GLU A 104 6.59 2.87 9.38
N PHE A 105 6.85 4.15 9.64
CA PHE A 105 8.10 4.62 10.25
C PHE A 105 7.95 5.10 11.70
N ALA A 106 6.73 5.35 12.16
CA ALA A 106 6.49 5.73 13.55
C ALA A 106 6.78 4.58 14.53
N SER A 107 7.10 4.94 15.77
CA SER A 107 7.34 4.02 16.88
C SER A 107 6.49 4.35 18.11
N GLY A 108 6.37 3.38 19.03
CA GLY A 108 5.66 3.55 20.30
C GLY A 108 4.22 4.06 20.16
N ASN A 109 3.88 5.10 20.93
CA ASN A 109 2.52 5.65 20.92
C ASN A 109 2.15 6.32 19.59
N LYS A 110 3.10 6.96 18.90
CA LYS A 110 2.84 7.57 17.58
C LYS A 110 2.37 6.52 16.58
N ARG A 111 3.03 5.35 16.53
CA ARG A 111 2.64 4.22 15.68
C ARG A 111 1.23 3.75 15.98
N LYS A 112 0.89 3.59 17.26
CA LYS A 112 -0.44 3.13 17.69
C LYS A 112 -1.53 4.10 17.24
N VAL A 113 -1.33 5.40 17.45
CA VAL A 113 -2.30 6.44 17.03
C VAL A 113 -2.49 6.44 15.51
N ALA A 114 -1.38 6.41 14.75
CA ALA A 114 -1.44 6.37 13.29
C ALA A 114 -2.14 5.11 12.77
N ALA A 115 -1.84 3.93 13.34
CA ALA A 115 -2.48 2.67 12.96
C ALA A 115 -3.99 2.67 13.28
N THR A 116 -4.40 3.17 14.45
CA THR A 116 -5.82 3.30 14.78
C THR A 116 -6.54 4.23 13.81
N ALA A 117 -5.98 5.40 13.53
CA ALA A 117 -6.57 6.35 12.59
C ALA A 117 -6.64 5.80 11.15
N ALA A 118 -5.63 5.04 10.71
CA ALA A 118 -5.65 4.36 9.42
C ALA A 118 -6.78 3.31 9.35
N HIS A 119 -6.91 2.49 10.40
CA HIS A 119 -7.96 1.48 10.48
C HIS A 119 -9.36 2.08 10.44
N GLU A 120 -9.59 3.14 11.23
CA GLU A 120 -10.87 3.86 11.24
C GLU A 120 -11.20 4.47 9.87
N ALA A 121 -10.23 5.10 9.21
CA ALA A 121 -10.43 5.69 7.89
C ALA A 121 -10.75 4.64 6.82
N TYR A 122 -10.00 3.52 6.79
CA TYR A 122 -10.30 2.42 5.87
C TYR A 122 -11.66 1.78 6.15
N LYS A 123 -12.01 1.59 7.43
CA LYS A 123 -13.32 1.06 7.80
C LYS A 123 -14.46 1.96 7.33
N ASN A 124 -14.37 3.26 7.57
CA ASN A 124 -15.36 4.23 7.09
C ASN A 124 -15.48 4.19 5.55
N ALA A 125 -14.36 4.06 4.84
CA ALA A 125 -14.39 3.88 3.39
C ALA A 125 -15.06 2.56 2.97
N THR A 126 -14.82 1.46 3.70
CA THR A 126 -15.40 0.14 3.41
C THR A 126 -16.91 0.15 3.61
N ASP A 127 -17.38 0.75 4.71
CA ASP A 127 -18.80 0.83 5.04
C ASP A 127 -19.58 1.57 3.93
N VAL A 128 -19.05 2.67 3.42
CA VAL A 128 -19.66 3.42 2.29
C VAL A 128 -19.53 2.63 0.97
N ALA A 129 -18.37 2.03 0.71
CA ALA A 129 -18.13 1.30 -0.54
C ALA A 129 -19.04 0.06 -0.69
N GLN A 130 -19.38 -0.59 0.42
CA GLN A 130 -20.28 -1.75 0.42
C GLN A 130 -21.71 -1.39 0.00
N THR A 131 -22.16 -0.17 0.26
CA THR A 131 -23.53 0.29 -0.05
C THR A 131 -23.62 1.08 -1.34
N GLU A 132 -22.56 1.80 -1.72
CA GLU A 132 -22.62 2.76 -2.83
C GLU A 132 -21.81 2.35 -4.08
N LEU A 133 -20.91 1.35 -3.99
CA LEU A 133 -20.06 0.93 -5.11
C LEU A 133 -20.19 -0.58 -5.39
N THR A 134 -20.20 -0.96 -6.67
CA THR A 134 -20.18 -2.39 -7.07
C THR A 134 -18.87 -3.07 -6.66
N PRO A 135 -18.85 -4.39 -6.40
CA PRO A 135 -17.63 -5.15 -6.11
C PRO A 135 -16.51 -4.98 -7.13
N THR A 136 -16.87 -4.76 -8.40
CA THR A 136 -15.95 -4.52 -9.50
C THR A 136 -15.45 -3.07 -9.59
N HIS A 137 -16.01 -2.13 -8.83
CA HIS A 137 -15.64 -0.73 -8.94
C HIS A 137 -14.16 -0.50 -8.58
N PRO A 138 -13.33 0.15 -9.43
CA PRO A 138 -11.89 0.32 -9.20
C PRO A 138 -11.52 0.95 -7.85
N ILE A 139 -12.27 1.97 -7.41
CA ILE A 139 -12.07 2.58 -6.08
C ILE A 139 -12.29 1.58 -4.93
N ARG A 140 -13.31 0.71 -5.02
CA ARG A 140 -13.61 -0.30 -4.00
C ARG A 140 -12.55 -1.41 -3.99
N LEU A 141 -12.13 -1.87 -5.16
CA LEU A 141 -11.03 -2.83 -5.30
C LEU A 141 -9.71 -2.26 -4.74
N GLY A 142 -9.39 -1.01 -5.10
CA GLY A 142 -8.19 -0.32 -4.62
C GLY A 142 -8.22 -0.09 -3.10
N LEU A 143 -9.39 0.14 -2.52
CA LEU A 143 -9.58 0.18 -1.07
C LEU A 143 -9.27 -1.17 -0.43
N ALA A 144 -9.84 -2.26 -0.94
CA ALA A 144 -9.59 -3.61 -0.41
C ALA A 144 -8.11 -4.00 -0.52
N LEU A 145 -7.46 -3.67 -1.64
CA LEU A 145 -6.02 -3.85 -1.83
C LEU A 145 -5.22 -3.12 -0.74
N ASN A 146 -5.45 -1.83 -0.54
CA ASN A 146 -4.66 -1.07 0.43
C ASN A 146 -4.98 -1.47 1.88
N PHE A 147 -6.23 -1.81 2.17
CA PHE A 147 -6.61 -2.23 3.52
C PHE A 147 -6.07 -3.65 3.85
N SER A 148 -5.98 -4.55 2.88
CA SER A 148 -5.32 -5.85 3.08
C SER A 148 -3.81 -5.68 3.35
N VAL A 149 -3.13 -4.81 2.60
CA VAL A 149 -1.72 -4.44 2.86
C VAL A 149 -1.57 -3.85 4.26
N PHE A 150 -2.49 -2.99 4.70
CA PHE A 150 -2.49 -2.46 6.06
C PHE A 150 -2.58 -3.57 7.13
N TYR A 151 -3.51 -4.53 6.96
CA TYR A 151 -3.62 -5.67 7.88
C TYR A 151 -2.33 -6.48 7.92
N TYR A 152 -1.68 -6.68 6.77
CA TYR A 152 -0.44 -7.43 6.67
C TYR A 152 0.75 -6.68 7.29
N GLU A 153 1.08 -5.50 6.78
CA GLU A 153 2.32 -4.77 7.11
C GLU A 153 2.27 -4.00 8.43
N ILE A 154 1.10 -3.48 8.82
CA ILE A 154 0.98 -2.60 9.99
C ILE A 154 0.46 -3.35 11.21
N LEU A 155 -0.60 -4.14 11.03
CA LEU A 155 -1.25 -4.88 12.10
C LEU A 155 -0.71 -6.30 12.30
N ASN A 156 0.21 -6.75 11.44
CA ASN A 156 0.81 -8.08 11.51
C ASN A 156 -0.26 -9.18 11.62
N SER A 157 -1.32 -9.06 10.80
CA SER A 157 -2.50 -9.92 10.81
C SER A 157 -2.69 -10.57 9.43
N PRO A 158 -1.79 -11.49 9.02
CA PRO A 158 -1.77 -12.06 7.67
C PRO A 158 -3.08 -12.78 7.32
N ASP A 159 -3.69 -13.51 8.26
CA ASP A 159 -4.98 -14.18 8.05
C ASP A 159 -6.09 -13.19 7.62
N ARG A 160 -6.15 -12.02 8.28
CA ARG A 160 -7.14 -10.99 7.95
C ARG A 160 -6.84 -10.33 6.61
N ALA A 161 -5.57 -10.10 6.30
CA ALA A 161 -5.14 -9.55 5.03
C ALA A 161 -5.53 -10.47 3.87
N CYS A 162 -5.20 -11.76 3.97
CA CYS A 162 -5.54 -12.77 2.98
C CYS A 162 -7.05 -12.95 2.85
N HIS A 163 -7.79 -12.99 3.95
CA HIS A 163 -9.25 -13.09 3.92
C HIS A 163 -9.88 -11.92 3.18
N LEU A 164 -9.49 -10.68 3.51
CA LEU A 164 -10.02 -9.48 2.87
C LEU A 164 -9.68 -9.41 1.38
N ALA A 165 -8.42 -9.69 1.01
CA ALA A 165 -7.97 -9.67 -0.37
C ALA A 165 -8.68 -10.74 -1.21
N LYS A 166 -8.81 -11.96 -0.67
CA LYS A 166 -9.51 -13.07 -1.33
C LYS A 166 -10.99 -12.77 -1.50
N GLN A 167 -11.66 -12.28 -0.46
CA GLN A 167 -13.07 -11.93 -0.55
C GLN A 167 -13.31 -10.87 -1.63
N ALA A 168 -12.52 -9.79 -1.66
CA ALA A 168 -12.67 -8.76 -2.68
C ALA A 168 -12.41 -9.28 -4.10
N PHE A 169 -11.46 -10.20 -4.27
CA PHE A 169 -11.19 -10.85 -5.54
C PHE A 169 -12.36 -11.73 -5.99
N ASP A 170 -12.85 -12.61 -5.10
CA ASP A 170 -13.95 -13.54 -5.38
C ASP A 170 -15.26 -12.79 -5.69
N ASP A 171 -15.58 -11.74 -4.90
CA ASP A 171 -16.77 -10.89 -5.11
C ASP A 171 -16.70 -10.18 -6.48
N ALA A 172 -15.52 -9.70 -6.90
CA ALA A 172 -15.35 -9.04 -8.19
C ALA A 172 -15.41 -10.00 -9.38
N ILE A 173 -14.88 -11.23 -9.24
CA ILE A 173 -14.98 -12.28 -10.27
C ILE A 173 -16.44 -12.62 -10.55
N ALA A 174 -17.30 -12.67 -9.53
CA ALA A 174 -18.72 -13.01 -9.67
C ALA A 174 -19.50 -12.02 -10.55
N GLU A 175 -19.03 -10.78 -10.68
CA GLU A 175 -19.71 -9.71 -11.43
C GLU A 175 -18.89 -9.19 -12.62
N LEU A 176 -17.73 -9.79 -12.93
CA LEU A 176 -16.76 -9.28 -13.90
C LEU A 176 -17.33 -9.21 -15.33
N ASP A 177 -18.16 -10.19 -15.71
CA ASP A 177 -18.75 -10.30 -17.05
C ASP A 177 -19.75 -9.16 -17.38
N SER A 178 -20.13 -8.36 -16.38
CA SER A 178 -21.07 -7.24 -16.54
C SER A 178 -20.42 -5.89 -16.84
N LEU A 179 -19.08 -5.83 -16.87
CA LEU A 179 -18.34 -4.58 -17.05
C LEU A 179 -18.27 -4.11 -18.51
N SER A 180 -18.19 -2.79 -18.69
CA SER A 180 -17.77 -2.18 -19.95
C SER A 180 -16.28 -2.41 -20.18
N GLU A 181 -15.82 -2.34 -21.45
CA GLU A 181 -14.39 -2.53 -21.78
C GLU A 181 -13.46 -1.56 -21.02
N GLU A 182 -13.90 -0.32 -20.82
CA GLU A 182 -13.14 0.70 -20.11
C GLU A 182 -12.96 0.34 -18.62
N SER A 183 -14.06 0.04 -17.92
CA SER A 183 -14.01 -0.35 -16.50
C SER A 183 -13.34 -1.72 -16.28
N TYR A 184 -13.40 -2.60 -17.28
CA TYR A 184 -12.79 -3.92 -17.23
C TYR A 184 -11.26 -3.83 -17.08
N ARG A 185 -10.61 -2.95 -17.84
CA ARG A 185 -9.14 -2.80 -17.79
C ARG A 185 -8.65 -2.36 -16.41
N ASP A 186 -9.28 -1.36 -15.81
CA ASP A 186 -8.86 -0.84 -14.51
C ASP A 186 -9.12 -1.84 -13.39
N SER A 187 -10.28 -2.48 -13.42
CA SER A 187 -10.66 -3.47 -12.41
C SER A 187 -9.75 -4.70 -12.45
N THR A 188 -9.47 -5.23 -13.64
CA THR A 188 -8.61 -6.42 -13.79
C THR A 188 -7.17 -6.16 -13.39
N LEU A 189 -6.64 -4.94 -13.61
CA LEU A 189 -5.31 -4.58 -13.14
C LEU A 189 -5.22 -4.62 -11.61
N ILE A 190 -6.21 -4.10 -10.90
CA ILE A 190 -6.23 -4.13 -9.43
C ILE A 190 -6.46 -5.55 -8.90
N MET A 191 -7.33 -6.34 -9.56
CA MET A 191 -7.53 -7.75 -9.22
C MET A 191 -6.24 -8.56 -9.38
N GLN A 192 -5.42 -8.26 -10.39
CA GLN A 192 -4.11 -8.89 -10.54
C GLN A 192 -3.20 -8.55 -9.35
N LEU A 193 -3.17 -7.30 -8.89
CA LEU A 193 -2.39 -6.91 -7.70
C LEU A 193 -2.87 -7.63 -6.43
N LEU A 194 -4.18 -7.81 -6.25
CA LEU A 194 -4.74 -8.59 -5.15
C LEU A 194 -4.25 -10.05 -5.20
N ARG A 195 -4.27 -10.66 -6.39
CA ARG A 195 -3.78 -12.02 -6.61
C ARG A 195 -2.27 -12.15 -6.36
N ASP A 196 -1.49 -11.17 -6.80
CA ASP A 196 -0.04 -11.15 -6.59
C ASP A 196 0.29 -11.10 -5.10
N ASN A 197 -0.40 -10.22 -4.34
CA ASN A 197 -0.28 -10.15 -2.88
C ASN A 197 -0.65 -11.48 -2.20
N LEU A 198 -1.79 -12.09 -2.58
CA LEU A 198 -2.19 -13.39 -2.04
C LEU A 198 -1.15 -14.47 -2.29
N THR A 199 -0.58 -14.51 -3.50
CA THR A 199 0.47 -15.48 -3.86
C THR A 199 1.72 -15.27 -3.00
N LEU A 200 2.12 -14.02 -2.81
CA LEU A 200 3.28 -13.65 -2.01
C LEU A 200 3.13 -14.00 -0.52
N TRP A 201 1.96 -13.71 0.06
CA TRP A 201 1.68 -13.96 1.47
C TRP A 201 1.52 -15.46 1.76
N THR A 202 0.85 -16.21 0.87
CA THR A 202 0.64 -17.65 1.05
C THR A 202 1.85 -18.52 0.69
N SER A 203 2.77 -18.03 -0.16
CA SER A 203 4.03 -18.74 -0.45
C SER A 203 5.04 -18.62 0.68
N SER A 204 5.00 -17.54 1.45
CA SER A 204 5.86 -17.34 2.63
C SER A 204 5.46 -18.25 3.79
N ASP A 205 4.18 -18.61 3.91
CA ASP A 205 3.66 -19.58 4.89
C ASP A 205 3.94 -21.06 4.50
N GLY A 206 4.52 -21.31 3.32
CA GLY A 206 4.93 -22.63 2.85
C GLY A 206 6.30 -23.11 3.35
N ALA A 207 7.02 -22.29 4.13
CA ALA A 207 8.29 -22.65 4.74
C ALA A 207 8.12 -22.87 6.26
N GLU A 208 7.71 -24.10 6.60
CA GLU A 208 7.65 -24.75 7.94
C GLU A 208 6.56 -24.28 8.93
N PRO A 209 5.81 -25.23 9.54
CA PRO A 209 6.40 -26.16 10.51
C PRO A 209 5.91 -27.62 10.34
N GLU A 210 6.83 -28.54 10.05
CA GLU A 210 6.64 -29.96 10.41
C GLU A 210 7.53 -30.34 11.60
N ALA A 211 6.83 -30.60 12.69
CA ALA A 211 7.24 -31.19 13.96
C ALA A 211 8.50 -32.07 13.93
N ALA A 212 9.56 -31.59 14.59
CA ALA A 212 10.59 -32.47 15.13
C ALA A 212 10.05 -33.16 16.39
N GLN A 213 9.58 -34.40 16.26
CA GLN A 213 9.50 -35.34 17.37
C GLN A 213 10.92 -35.72 17.80
N SER A 214 11.17 -35.58 19.10
CA SER A 214 12.36 -36.02 19.83
C SER A 214 12.59 -37.54 19.75
N GLY A 215 13.83 -37.98 19.55
CA GLY A 215 14.22 -39.38 19.71
C GLY A 215 15.68 -39.73 19.38
N GLU A 216 16.58 -39.43 20.33
CA GLU A 216 17.84 -40.12 20.70
C GLU A 216 19.02 -40.35 19.72
N ALA A 217 20.21 -40.23 20.33
CA ALA A 217 21.55 -40.10 19.75
C ALA A 217 22.29 -41.42 19.50
N LYS A 218 23.31 -41.39 18.62
CA LYS A 218 24.61 -42.07 18.79
C LYS A 218 25.70 -41.52 17.86
N ASP A 219 26.87 -41.29 18.47
CA ASP A 219 28.20 -40.90 17.94
C ASP A 219 28.74 -41.85 16.84
N ASP A 220 29.46 -41.34 15.84
CA ASP A 220 30.94 -41.29 15.79
C ASP A 220 31.48 -40.64 14.47
N LYS A 221 32.77 -40.30 14.46
CA LYS A 221 33.47 -39.18 13.75
C LYS A 221 34.11 -39.54 12.37
N PRO A 222 35.00 -38.72 11.74
CA PRO A 222 34.77 -37.80 10.60
C PRO A 222 35.53 -38.15 9.29
N ALA A 223 35.20 -37.48 8.16
CA ALA A 223 36.12 -37.29 7.02
C ALA A 223 35.75 -36.08 6.13
N GLU A 224 36.78 -35.47 5.56
CA GLU A 224 36.89 -34.19 4.85
C GLU A 224 36.20 -34.07 3.48
N GLY A 225 35.88 -32.83 3.12
CA GLY A 225 36.17 -32.27 1.78
C GLY A 225 35.00 -32.15 0.81
N ALA A 226 34.54 -30.92 0.54
CA ALA A 226 34.38 -30.35 -0.82
C ALA A 226 33.72 -28.96 -0.77
N GLU A 227 34.29 -28.07 -1.59
CA GLU A 227 33.82 -26.73 -1.93
C GLU A 227 32.38 -26.72 -2.45
N GLY A 228 31.66 -25.62 -2.21
CA GLY A 228 30.33 -25.42 -2.80
C GLY A 228 29.66 -24.10 -2.38
N THR A 229 29.92 -23.06 -3.16
CA THR A 229 29.00 -21.95 -3.52
C THR A 229 28.24 -21.22 -2.40
N GLU A 230 28.71 -19.99 -2.13
CA GLU A 230 27.95 -18.91 -1.49
C GLU A 230 26.68 -18.60 -2.29
N GLY A 231 25.56 -19.20 -1.90
CA GLY A 231 24.22 -18.78 -2.28
C GLY A 231 23.67 -17.85 -1.19
N GLY A 232 23.97 -16.55 -1.30
CA GLY A 232 23.32 -15.54 -0.48
C GLY A 232 21.81 -15.57 -0.73
N ALA A 233 21.05 -16.05 0.25
CA ALA A 233 19.62 -15.87 0.31
C ALA A 233 19.36 -14.38 0.57
N GLU A 234 19.37 -13.60 -0.51
CA GLU A 234 18.82 -12.26 -0.55
C GLU A 234 17.34 -12.41 -0.21
N ALA A 235 16.97 -12.06 1.02
CA ALA A 235 15.59 -11.96 1.44
C ALA A 235 14.88 -11.02 0.47
N ALA A 236 14.15 -11.61 -0.47
CA ALA A 236 13.34 -10.88 -1.43
C ALA A 236 12.36 -10.04 -0.62
N ALA A 237 12.61 -8.73 -0.58
CA ALA A 237 11.65 -7.79 -0.04
C ALA A 237 10.35 -7.99 -0.83
N PRO A 238 9.22 -8.30 -0.16
CA PRO A 238 7.95 -8.45 -0.85
C PRO A 238 7.66 -7.15 -1.60
N ALA A 239 7.12 -7.28 -2.81
CA ALA A 239 6.68 -6.16 -3.62
C ALA A 239 5.67 -5.34 -2.79
N ALA A 240 6.17 -4.30 -2.12
CA ALA A 240 5.33 -3.26 -1.55
C ALA A 240 4.46 -2.82 -2.71
N ALA A 241 3.15 -3.10 -2.61
CA ALA A 241 2.17 -2.86 -3.64
C ALA A 241 2.57 -1.61 -4.40
N ALA A 242 3.01 -1.79 -5.64
CA ALA A 242 3.13 -0.71 -6.58
C ALA A 242 1.69 -0.26 -6.86
N ASP A 243 1.17 0.50 -5.90
CA ASP A 243 0.57 1.77 -6.18
C ASP A 243 -0.40 1.66 -7.36
N ALA A 244 -1.53 0.99 -7.13
CA ALA A 244 -2.62 0.87 -8.10
C ALA A 244 -2.83 2.22 -8.80
N PRO A 245 -2.93 2.24 -10.15
CA PRO A 245 -3.12 3.48 -10.86
C PRO A 245 -4.46 4.09 -10.44
N ALA A 246 -4.42 5.34 -10.00
CA ALA A 246 -5.58 6.19 -10.22
C ALA A 246 -5.65 6.39 -11.73
N ALA A 247 -6.84 6.22 -12.32
CA ALA A 247 -7.11 6.40 -13.73
C ALA A 247 -6.41 7.67 -14.30
N GLU A 248 -5.72 7.51 -15.43
CA GLU A 248 -5.06 8.53 -16.26
C GLU A 248 -5.64 8.40 -17.67
N GLU A 249 -5.90 9.40 -18.53
CA GLU A 249 -5.81 10.88 -18.63
C GLU A 249 -6.95 11.29 -19.60
N PRO A 250 -7.54 12.50 -19.55
CA PRO A 250 -8.43 12.93 -20.62
C PRO A 250 -7.62 13.32 -21.87
N LYS A 251 -7.81 12.58 -22.96
CA LYS A 251 -7.26 12.95 -24.28
C LYS A 251 -7.94 14.23 -24.77
N LYS A 252 -7.12 15.17 -25.25
CA LYS A 252 -7.54 16.39 -25.96
C LYS A 252 -8.59 16.06 -27.02
N GLU A 253 -9.76 16.66 -26.88
CA GLU A 253 -10.80 16.68 -27.90
C GLU A 253 -10.26 17.46 -29.11
N GLU A 254 -10.03 16.75 -30.21
CA GLU A 254 -9.60 17.32 -31.48
C GLU A 254 -10.80 18.09 -32.06
N ALA A 255 -10.73 19.41 -32.06
CA ALA A 255 -11.74 20.28 -32.65
C ALA A 255 -11.90 19.94 -34.14
N ALA A 256 -13.00 19.26 -34.47
CA ALA A 256 -13.42 19.06 -35.85
C ALA A 256 -13.80 20.43 -36.45
N ALA A 257 -12.84 21.06 -37.12
CA ALA A 257 -13.12 22.13 -38.07
C ALA A 257 -13.93 21.54 -39.23
N GLY A 258 -15.23 21.82 -39.26
CA GLY A 258 -16.06 21.56 -40.43
C GLY A 258 -15.57 22.37 -41.63
N PRO A 259 -15.66 21.85 -42.86
CA PRO A 259 -15.22 22.60 -44.03
C PRO A 259 -16.20 23.74 -44.30
N SER A 260 -15.68 24.96 -44.39
CA SER A 260 -16.35 26.05 -45.08
C SER A 260 -16.11 25.94 -46.58
N SER A 261 -17.21 26.06 -47.33
CA SER A 261 -17.38 26.21 -48.79
C SER A 261 -17.70 24.93 -49.55
#